data_AF-A0A3N0CDK9-F1
#
_entry.id   AF-A0A3N0CDK9-F1
#
_cell.length_a   1.000
_cell.length_b   1.000
_cell.length_c   1.000
_cell.angle_alpha   90.00
_cell.angle_beta   90.00
_cell.angle_gamma   90.00
#
_symmetry.space_group_name_H-M   'P 1'
#
loop_
_entity.id
_entity.type
_entity.pdbx_description
1 polymer ?
#
loop_
_entity_poly.entity_id
_entity_poly.type
_entity_poly.pdbx_seq_one_letter_code
_entity_poly.pdbx_strand_id
1 'polypeptide(L)'
;MPFEYPASVRRGLSERMRQGEAVLAVHAESGICLGTLYRWKHQALVDAGLAAGTPSTQAPDLQSAAKRIRQLEDELAIVKAASALYDGQVVVPPKGSSQLSTGS
;
A
#
# COMPACT_ATOMS: atom_id res chain seq x y z
N MET A 1 -3.48 24.21 -4.25
CA MET A 1 -3.16 22.99 -5.01
C MET A 1 -1.76 23.16 -5.57
N PRO A 2 -0.79 22.30 -5.24
CA PRO A 2 0.51 22.32 -5.91
C PRO A 2 0.30 22.13 -7.42
N PHE A 3 1.05 22.86 -8.24
CA PHE A 3 1.04 22.61 -9.67
C PHE A 3 1.81 21.32 -9.95
N GLU A 4 1.13 20.33 -10.51
CA GLU A 4 1.73 19.05 -10.88
C GLU A 4 1.65 18.86 -12.39
N TYR A 5 2.77 18.46 -13.00
CA TYR A 5 2.77 18.08 -14.41
C TYR A 5 2.00 16.76 -14.60
N PRO A 6 1.22 16.61 -15.69
CA PRO A 6 0.56 15.36 -15.99
C PRO A 6 1.55 14.18 -16.04
N ALA A 7 1.15 13.03 -15.49
CA ALA A 7 2.00 11.84 -15.45
C ALA A 7 2.43 11.36 -16.85
N SER A 8 1.58 11.55 -17.87
CA SER A 8 1.90 11.26 -19.27
C SER A 8 3.07 12.10 -19.78
N VAL A 9 3.07 13.41 -19.52
CA VAL A 9 4.14 14.34 -19.91
C VAL A 9 5.44 13.95 -19.22
N ARG A 10 5.41 13.72 -17.90
CA ARG A 10 6.59 13.27 -17.16
C ARG A 10 7.16 11.99 -17.74
N ARG A 11 6.34 10.96 -17.98
CA ARG A 11 6.81 9.68 -18.54
C ARG A 11 7.43 9.84 -19.92
N GLY A 12 6.76 10.56 -20.83
CA GLY A 12 7.24 10.76 -22.19
C GLY A 12 8.58 11.47 -22.25
N LEU A 13 8.74 12.57 -21.51
CA LEU A 13 10.00 13.32 -21.46
C LEU A 13 11.11 12.56 -20.74
N SER A 14 10.78 11.81 -19.68
CA SER A 14 11.76 10.99 -18.97
C SER A 14 12.33 9.89 -19.87
N GLU A 15 11.48 9.24 -20.66
CA GLU A 15 11.90 8.19 -21.60
C GLU A 15 12.83 8.75 -22.69
N ARG A 16 12.47 9.89 -23.28
CA ARG A 16 13.33 10.61 -24.25
C ARG A 16 14.73 10.91 -23.67
N MET A 17 14.79 11.47 -22.46
CA MET A 17 16.05 11.79 -21.79
C MET A 17 16.85 10.54 -21.38
N ARG A 18 16.17 9.41 -21.14
CA ARG A 18 16.80 8.11 -20.84
C ARG A 18 17.40 7.49 -22.10
N GLN A 19 16.76 7.65 -23.25
CA GLN A 19 17.25 7.20 -24.56
C GLN A 19 18.45 8.01 -25.07
N GLY A 20 18.84 9.07 -24.36
CA GLY A 20 20.05 9.85 -24.63
C GLY A 20 19.78 11.28 -25.09
N GLU A 21 18.52 11.70 -25.19
CA GLU A 21 18.22 13.09 -25.53
C GLU A 21 18.76 14.06 -24.45
N ALA A 22 19.37 15.16 -24.91
CA ALA A 22 19.94 16.15 -24.04
C ALA A 22 18.84 16.87 -23.24
N VAL A 23 19.04 17.00 -21.92
CA VAL A 23 18.11 17.71 -21.02
C VAL A 23 17.89 19.15 -21.47
N LEU A 24 18.91 19.79 -22.06
CA LEU A 24 18.82 21.14 -22.62
C LEU A 24 17.88 21.23 -23.84
N ALA A 25 17.86 20.21 -24.69
CA ALA A 25 16.96 20.16 -25.85
C ALA A 25 15.51 20.01 -25.38
N VAL A 26 15.27 19.09 -24.44
CA VAL A 26 13.95 18.90 -23.82
C VAL A 26 13.48 20.16 -23.08
N HIS A 27 14.40 20.89 -22.43
CA HIS A 27 14.09 22.17 -21.80
C HIS A 27 13.64 23.21 -22.82
N ALA A 28 14.37 23.37 -23.92
CA ALA A 28 14.05 24.31 -24.98
C ALA A 28 12.68 24.04 -25.62
N GLU A 29 12.31 22.76 -25.79
CA GLU A 29 11.01 22.37 -26.35
C GLU A 29 9.86 22.48 -25.35
N SER A 30 10.04 22.01 -24.11
CA SER A 30 8.96 21.89 -23.13
C SER A 30 8.76 23.12 -22.24
N GLY A 31 9.77 23.98 -22.13
CA GLY A 31 9.81 25.09 -21.16
C GLY A 31 9.90 24.67 -19.69
N ILE A 32 10.00 23.36 -19.41
CA ILE A 32 10.10 22.84 -18.04
C ILE A 32 11.49 23.14 -17.49
N CYS A 33 11.58 23.64 -16.26
CA CYS A 33 12.86 24.01 -15.68
C CYS A 33 13.84 22.82 -15.59
N LEU A 34 15.13 23.11 -15.81
CA LEU A 34 16.19 22.11 -15.87
C LEU A 34 16.24 21.23 -14.62
N GLY A 35 16.10 21.80 -13.43
CA GLY A 35 16.11 21.03 -12.17
C GLY A 35 15.00 19.97 -12.10
N THR A 36 13.83 20.24 -12.69
CA THR A 36 12.75 19.25 -12.77
C THR A 36 13.08 18.15 -13.77
N LEU A 37 13.61 18.50 -14.94
CA LEU A 37 14.00 17.52 -15.95
C LEU A 37 15.15 16.63 -15.47
N TYR A 38 16.16 17.17 -14.80
CA TYR A 38 17.25 16.38 -14.21
C TYR A 38 16.76 15.39 -13.15
N ARG A 39 15.83 15.82 -12.27
CA ARG A 39 15.21 14.91 -11.28
C ARG A 39 14.44 13.80 -11.96
N TRP A 40 13.69 14.11 -13.02
CA TRP A 40 12.92 13.12 -13.76
C TRP A 40 13.83 12.13 -14.50
N LYS A 41 14.89 12.62 -15.15
CA LYS A 41 15.91 11.77 -15.77
C LYS A 41 16.55 10.83 -14.74
N HIS A 42 16.96 11.36 -13.60
CA HIS A 42 17.55 10.54 -12.53
C HIS A 42 16.59 9.46 -12.06
N GLN A 43 15.32 9.81 -11.78
CA GLN A 43 14.33 8.82 -11.36
C GLN A 43 14.11 7.75 -12.44
N ALA A 44 14.06 8.11 -13.72
CA ALA A 44 13.91 7.14 -14.80
C ALA A 44 15.12 6.20 -14.94
N LEU A 45 16.34 6.68 -14.62
CA LEU A 45 17.52 5.82 -14.55
C LEU A 45 17.46 4.87 -13.36
N VAL A 46 16.99 5.34 -12.20
CA VAL A 46 16.76 4.50 -11.01
C VAL A 46 15.71 3.42 -11.30
N ASP A 47 14.58 3.81 -11.90
CA ASP A 47 13.47 2.91 -12.23
C ASP A 47 13.91 1.86 -13.29
N ALA A 48 14.87 2.21 -14.16
CA ALA A 48 15.47 1.29 -15.12
C ALA A 48 16.63 0.44 -14.54
N GLY A 49 16.97 0.60 -13.26
CA GLY A 49 18.08 -0.11 -12.61
C GLY A 49 19.47 0.35 -13.04
N LEU A 50 19.57 1.52 -13.70
CA LEU A 50 20.83 2.09 -14.21
C LEU A 50 21.50 3.05 -13.22
N ALA A 51 20.80 3.44 -12.16
CA ALA A 51 21.31 4.30 -11.10
C ALA A 51 20.84 3.80 -9.73
N ALA A 52 21.62 4.08 -8.68
CA ALA A 52 21.23 3.77 -7.31
C ALA A 52 20.09 4.70 -6.84
N GLY A 53 19.10 4.13 -6.17
CA GLY A 53 17.98 4.88 -5.59
C GLY A 53 16.75 4.03 -5.34
N THR A 54 15.71 4.63 -4.78
CA THR A 54 14.42 3.97 -4.57
C THR A 54 13.59 4.02 -5.86
N PRO A 55 13.15 2.88 -6.41
CA PRO A 55 12.31 2.86 -7.60
C PRO A 55 10.92 3.43 -7.30
N SER A 56 10.33 4.11 -8.27
CA SER A 56 9.01 4.73 -8.14
C SER A 56 7.90 3.70 -7.92
N THR A 57 8.10 2.45 -8.37
CA THR A 57 7.20 1.31 -8.20
C THR A 57 7.19 0.75 -6.77
N GLN A 58 8.23 0.95 -5.95
CA GLN A 58 8.21 0.50 -4.55
C GLN A 58 7.21 1.31 -3.71
N ALA A 59 6.96 2.58 -4.04
CA ALA A 59 6.06 3.43 -3.27
C ALA A 59 4.58 2.96 -3.29
N PRO A 60 3.96 2.61 -4.44
CA PRO A 60 2.59 2.07 -4.45
C PRO A 60 2.52 0.68 -3.81
N ASP A 61 3.54 -0.16 -3.99
CA ASP A 61 3.56 -1.51 -3.41
C ASP A 61 3.57 -1.46 -1.88
N LEU A 62 4.35 -0.55 -1.28
CA LEU A 62 4.38 -0.35 0.17
C LEU A 62 3.04 0.15 0.72
N GLN A 63 2.36 1.05 0.01
CA GLN A 63 1.02 1.51 0.43
C GLN A 63 -0.02 0.39 0.33
N SER A 64 0.04 -0.43 -0.72
CA SER A 64 -0.86 -1.57 -0.89
C SER A 64 -0.64 -2.62 0.20
N ALA A 65 0.62 -2.92 0.54
CA ALA A 65 0.99 -3.83 1.61
C ALA A 65 0.52 -3.30 2.98
N ALA A 66 0.73 -2.01 3.26
CA ALA A 66 0.28 -1.38 4.50
C ALA A 66 -1.26 -1.43 4.66
N LYS A 67 -2.01 -1.19 3.58
CA LYS A 67 -3.48 -1.35 3.58
C LYS A 67 -3.90 -2.79 3.86
N ARG A 68 -3.22 -3.75 3.25
CA ARG A 68 -3.52 -5.17 3.44
C ARG A 68 -3.22 -5.63 4.86
N ILE A 69 -2.10 -5.18 5.44
CA ILE A 69 -1.76 -5.45 6.85
C ILE A 69 -2.86 -4.93 7.77
N ARG A 70 -3.28 -3.67 7.61
CA ARG A 70 -4.32 -3.08 8.44
C ARG A 70 -5.64 -3.84 8.36
N GLN A 71 -6.06 -4.24 7.15
CA GLN A 71 -7.26 -5.05 6.97
C GLN A 71 -7.14 -6.39 7.72
N LEU A 72 -6.00 -7.06 7.61
CA LEU A 72 -5.76 -8.32 8.30
C LEU A 72 -5.75 -8.15 9.83
N GLU A 73 -5.21 -7.05 10.34
CA GLU A 73 -5.23 -6.73 11.77
C GLU A 73 -6.66 -6.50 12.29
N ASP A 74 -7.51 -5.82 11.50
CA ASP A 74 -8.92 -5.59 11.82
C ASP A 74 -9.70 -6.93 11.84
N GLU A 75 -9.50 -7.79 10.83
CA GLU A 75 -10.09 -9.13 10.78
C GLU A 75 -9.67 -9.98 12.00
N LEU A 76 -8.39 -9.93 12.36
CA LEU A 76 -7.84 -10.67 13.49
C LEU A 76 -8.40 -10.16 14.83
N ALA A 77 -8.60 -8.84 14.98
CA ALA A 77 -9.23 -8.26 16.15
C ALA A 77 -10.68 -8.76 16.34
N ILE A 78 -11.46 -8.83 15.26
CA ILE A 78 -12.83 -9.36 15.29
C ILE A 78 -12.83 -10.84 15.70
N VAL A 79 -11.96 -11.66 15.11
CA VAL A 79 -11.85 -13.09 15.45
C VAL A 79 -11.46 -13.29 16.91
N LYS A 80 -10.49 -12.52 17.42
CA LYS A 80 -10.10 -12.56 18.83
C LYS A 80 -11.25 -12.17 19.76
N ALA A 81 -12.00 -11.13 19.42
CA ALA A 81 -13.17 -10.72 20.19
C ALA A 81 -14.24 -11.82 20.23
N ALA A 82 -14.52 -12.46 19.09
CA ALA A 82 -15.47 -13.57 19.01
C ALA A 82 -15.01 -14.79 19.82
N SER A 83 -13.71 -15.16 19.75
CA SER A 83 -13.14 -16.24 20.54
C SER A 83 -13.24 -15.96 22.05
N ALA A 84 -12.93 -14.74 22.48
CA ALA A 84 -13.03 -14.35 23.88
C ALA A 84 -14.46 -14.42 24.42
N LEU A 85 -15.46 -14.08 23.59
CA LEU A 85 -16.87 -14.25 23.95
C LEU A 85 -17.24 -15.73 24.09
N TYR A 86 -16.71 -16.60 23.24
CA TYR A 86 -16.94 -18.04 23.31
C TYR A 86 -16.30 -18.67 24.55
N ASP A 87 -15.03 -18.34 24.84
CA ASP A 87 -14.31 -18.83 26.02
C ASP A 87 -14.94 -18.32 27.34
N GLY A 88 -15.59 -17.15 27.32
CA GLY A 88 -16.34 -16.60 28.45
C GLY A 88 -17.69 -17.27 28.70
N GLN A 89 -18.20 -18.10 27.78
CA GLN A 89 -19.40 -18.90 28.03
C GLN A 89 -19.04 -20.12 28.87
N VAL A 90 -19.13 -19.97 30.19
CA VAL A 90 -19.20 -21.10 31.12
C VAL A 90 -20.35 -21.99 30.67
N VAL A 91 -20.02 -23.18 30.15
CA VAL A 91 -20.98 -24.25 29.90
C VAL A 91 -21.68 -24.55 31.22
N VAL A 92 -22.88 -24.01 31.40
CA VAL A 92 -23.71 -24.36 32.56
C VAL A 92 -24.23 -25.76 32.30
N PRO A 93 -23.82 -26.78 33.10
CA PRO A 93 -24.35 -28.12 32.91
C PRO A 93 -25.87 -28.08 33.07
N PRO A 94 -26.65 -28.77 32.21
CA PRO A 94 -28.09 -28.72 32.28
C PRO A 94 -28.55 -29.18 33.66
N LYS A 95 -29.32 -28.31 34.33
CA LYS A 95 -29.82 -28.49 35.69
C LYS A 95 -30.44 -29.89 35.83
N GLY A 96 -29.95 -30.64 36.82
CA GLY A 96 -30.35 -32.01 37.13
C GLY A 96 -31.87 -32.16 37.08
N SER A 97 -32.32 -32.98 36.13
CA SER A 97 -33.71 -33.38 35.99
C SER A 97 -34.15 -34.12 37.24
N SER A 98 -35.17 -33.57 37.88
CA SER A 98 -35.95 -34.14 38.98
C SER A 98 -36.28 -35.62 38.73
N GLN A 99 -35.67 -36.53 39.49
CA GLN A 99 -36.22 -37.88 39.70
C GLN A 99 -37.10 -37.81 40.96
N LEU A 100 -38.33 -37.36 40.69
CA LEU A 100 -39.59 -37.88 41.23
C LEU A 100 -39.51 -38.61 42.58
N SER A 101 -40.08 -37.95 43.59
CA SER A 101 -40.67 -38.66 44.71
C SER A 101 -41.66 -39.70 44.18
N THR A 102 -41.43 -40.97 44.48
CA THR A 102 -42.48 -41.98 44.44
C THR A 102 -42.44 -42.67 45.80
N GLY A 103 -43.51 -42.46 46.58
CA GLY A 103 -43.63 -42.99 47.94
C GLY A 103 -43.96 -44.48 47.95
N SER A 104 -43.64 -45.11 49.08
CA SER A 104 -44.51 -45.91 49.96
C SER A 104 -43.65 -46.80 50.86
#